data_AF-A0ABD8A8H5-F1
#
_entry.id   AF-A0ABD8A8H5-F1
#
_cell.length_a   1.000
_cell.length_b   1.000
_cell.length_c   1.000
_cell.angle_alpha   90.00
_cell.angle_beta   90.00
_cell.angle_gamma   90.00
#
_symmetry.space_group_name_H-M   'P 1'
#
loop_
_entity.id
_entity.type
_entity.pdbx_description
1 polymer ?
#
loop_
_entity_poly.entity_id
_entity_poly.type
_entity_poly.pdbx_seq_one_letter_code
_entity_poly.pdbx_strand_id
1 'polypeptide(L)'
;MVMTEKFTEHAVSPVVGVMLMVVVTIIVAAVVSSFATALPANVGTASNAQVELVGVSSAGYKDTEPPYWTYGQIGVVFKNAGGGSLDLRNLNLWVGGIGSGSSGAATLTYNDAVDPRYVEDSGEQTGAGRWFVTLPKEAAGSRMQRFGSGLTLEELQDPIIEPGERFIIYCEFYYKGDSSSNYFPYLGFSNPRGSGWSSGRVNVDGGSKYALSDLKTGVVYSEGYLEQEHVF
;
A
#
# COMPACT_ATOMS: atom_id res chain seq x y z
N MET A 1 -69.93 -11.18 46.91
CA MET A 1 -69.76 -12.37 46.05
C MET A 1 -68.67 -12.04 45.06
N VAL A 2 -67.46 -12.54 45.27
CA VAL A 2 -66.30 -12.33 44.39
C VAL A 2 -66.01 -13.68 43.75
N MET A 3 -66.15 -13.78 42.43
CA MET A 3 -65.71 -14.94 41.67
C MET A 3 -64.22 -14.78 41.37
N THR A 4 -63.41 -15.67 41.91
CA THR A 4 -62.00 -15.81 41.57
C THR A 4 -61.89 -16.76 40.38
N GLU A 5 -61.56 -16.24 39.20
CA GLU A 5 -61.21 -17.08 38.05
C GLU A 5 -59.89 -17.82 38.32
N LYS A 6 -59.93 -19.15 38.22
CA LYS A 6 -58.73 -20.00 38.20
C LYS A 6 -58.23 -20.07 36.76
N PHE A 7 -57.11 -19.42 36.47
CA PHE A 7 -56.32 -19.73 35.28
C PHE A 7 -55.79 -21.16 35.39
N THR A 8 -56.14 -22.00 34.43
CA THR A 8 -55.62 -23.37 34.32
C THR A 8 -54.24 -23.29 33.67
N GLU A 9 -53.19 -23.43 34.46
CA GLU A 9 -51.84 -23.64 33.92
C GLU A 9 -51.77 -25.04 33.31
N HIS A 10 -51.77 -25.10 31.97
CA HIS A 10 -51.50 -26.33 31.24
C HIS A 10 -50.02 -26.70 31.40
N ALA A 11 -49.72 -27.56 32.37
CA ALA A 11 -48.40 -28.16 32.52
C ALA A 11 -48.08 -29.02 31.28
N VAL A 12 -47.12 -28.56 30.48
CA VAL A 12 -46.63 -29.27 29.30
C VAL A 12 -45.92 -30.54 29.76
N SER A 13 -46.22 -31.69 29.14
CA SER A 13 -45.62 -32.97 29.51
C SER A 13 -44.08 -32.90 29.43
N PRO A 14 -43.34 -33.42 30.45
CA PRO A 14 -41.87 -33.37 30.48
C PRO A 14 -41.21 -33.90 29.21
N VAL A 15 -41.81 -34.90 28.57
CA VAL A 15 -41.30 -35.51 27.33
C VAL A 15 -41.46 -34.57 26.14
N VAL A 16 -42.59 -33.85 26.06
CA VAL A 16 -42.87 -32.90 24.98
C VAL A 16 -41.97 -31.67 25.11
N GLY A 17 -41.70 -31.21 26.34
CA GLY A 17 -40.76 -30.11 26.59
C GLY A 17 -39.35 -30.43 26.10
N VAL A 18 -38.85 -31.65 26.39
CA VAL A 18 -37.51 -32.08 25.95
C VAL A 18 -37.46 -32.29 24.44
N MET A 19 -38.46 -32.97 23.86
CA MET A 19 -38.53 -33.18 22.41
C MET A 19 -38.57 -31.85 21.64
N LEU A 20 -39.34 -30.88 22.13
CA LEU A 20 -39.44 -29.56 21.51
C LEU A 20 -38.12 -28.78 21.64
N MET A 21 -37.46 -28.85 22.80
CA MET A 21 -36.16 -28.20 23.00
C MET A 21 -35.11 -28.73 22.04
N VAL A 22 -35.02 -30.06 21.86
CA VAL A 22 -34.05 -30.68 20.94
C VAL A 22 -34.27 -30.23 19.50
N VAL A 23 -35.52 -30.22 19.03
CA VAL A 23 -35.84 -29.80 17.65
C VAL A 23 -35.49 -28.33 17.44
N VAL A 24 -35.85 -27.46 18.39
CA VAL A 24 -35.53 -26.03 18.30
C VAL A 24 -34.01 -25.82 18.30
N THR A 25 -33.26 -26.53 19.14
CA THR A 25 -31.79 -26.43 19.16
C THR A 25 -31.18 -26.84 17.82
N ILE A 26 -31.66 -27.92 17.19
CA ILE A 26 -31.17 -28.37 15.89
C ILE A 26 -31.46 -27.31 14.80
N ILE A 27 -32.68 -26.76 14.78
CA ILE A 27 -33.07 -25.74 13.80
C ILE A 27 -32.23 -24.47 13.99
N VAL A 28 -32.10 -23.97 15.22
CA VAL A 28 -31.31 -22.77 15.51
C VAL A 28 -29.84 -23.00 15.18
N ALA A 29 -29.27 -24.17 15.51
CA ALA A 29 -27.89 -24.51 15.17
C ALA A 29 -27.68 -24.56 13.65
N ALA A 30 -28.60 -25.14 12.89
CA ALA A 30 -28.53 -25.18 11.43
C ALA A 30 -28.61 -23.79 10.80
N VAL A 31 -29.52 -22.94 11.29
CA VAL A 31 -29.66 -21.56 10.84
C VAL A 31 -28.39 -20.77 11.15
N VAL A 32 -27.91 -20.79 12.39
CA VAL A 32 -26.67 -20.10 12.80
C VAL A 32 -25.45 -20.63 12.03
N SER A 33 -25.35 -21.94 11.80
CA SER A 33 -24.28 -22.54 10.99
C SER A 33 -24.33 -22.06 9.54
N SER A 34 -25.51 -22.01 8.93
CA SER A 34 -25.66 -21.54 7.54
C SER A 34 -25.31 -20.05 7.39
N PHE A 35 -25.63 -19.21 8.38
CA PHE A 35 -25.23 -17.80 8.40
C PHE A 35 -23.71 -17.64 8.63
N ALA A 36 -23.11 -18.40 9.53
CA ALA A 36 -21.67 -18.37 9.78
C ALA A 36 -20.84 -18.82 8.55
N THR A 37 -21.35 -19.79 7.79
CA THR A 37 -20.69 -20.25 6.55
C THR A 37 -20.93 -19.34 5.35
N ALA A 38 -22.03 -18.56 5.33
CA ALA A 38 -22.34 -17.64 4.23
C ALA A 38 -21.70 -16.24 4.37
N LEU A 39 -21.28 -15.84 5.57
CA LEU A 39 -20.70 -14.52 5.83
C LEU A 39 -19.26 -14.27 5.31
N PRO A 40 -18.35 -15.26 5.13
CA PRO A 40 -17.00 -14.96 4.67
C PRO A 40 -16.84 -14.98 3.14
N ALA A 41 -17.87 -15.29 2.35
CA ALA A 41 -17.68 -15.55 0.92
C ALA A 41 -17.30 -14.31 0.09
N ASN A 42 -17.51 -13.07 0.59
CA ASN A 42 -17.27 -11.85 -0.17
C ASN A 42 -16.52 -10.72 0.58
N VAL A 43 -16.00 -10.98 1.77
CA VAL A 43 -15.04 -10.05 2.39
C VAL A 43 -13.66 -10.52 1.97
N GLY A 44 -13.06 -9.86 0.98
CA GLY A 44 -11.66 -10.12 0.64
C GLY A 44 -10.83 -10.03 1.91
N THR A 45 -10.15 -11.12 2.28
CA THR A 45 -9.24 -11.10 3.43
C THR A 45 -7.94 -10.45 2.99
N ALA A 46 -7.55 -9.36 3.65
CA ALA A 46 -6.23 -8.76 3.45
C ALA A 46 -5.14 -9.79 3.77
N SER A 47 -3.95 -9.60 3.21
CA SER A 47 -2.79 -10.39 3.64
C SER A 47 -2.53 -10.12 5.13
N ASN A 48 -2.03 -11.13 5.84
CA ASN A 48 -1.52 -10.97 7.20
C ASN A 48 -0.02 -10.60 7.22
N ALA A 49 0.53 -10.17 6.07
CA ALA A 49 1.89 -9.64 5.97
C ALA A 49 2.12 -8.45 6.91
N GLN A 50 3.31 -8.38 7.48
CA GLN A 50 3.76 -7.28 8.32
C GLN A 50 4.71 -6.45 7.47
N VAL A 51 4.34 -5.21 7.14
CA VAL A 51 5.15 -4.37 6.23
C VAL A 51 5.80 -3.23 7.01
N GLU A 52 7.11 -3.10 6.86
CA GLU A 52 7.89 -2.01 7.45
C GLU A 52 8.47 -1.10 6.36
N LEU A 53 8.56 0.20 6.67
CA LEU A 53 9.32 1.13 5.84
C LEU A 53 10.81 0.84 6.02
N VAL A 54 11.51 0.63 4.91
CA VAL A 54 12.98 0.57 4.88
C VAL A 54 13.55 1.96 4.72
N GLY A 55 12.94 2.79 3.87
CA GLY A 55 13.32 4.18 3.69
C GLY A 55 13.05 4.70 2.28
N VAL A 56 13.81 5.70 1.88
CA VAL A 56 13.76 6.30 0.54
C VAL A 56 15.06 6.00 -0.19
N SER A 57 14.97 5.30 -1.32
CA SER A 57 16.13 5.05 -2.16
C SER A 57 16.44 6.29 -3.00
N SER A 58 17.65 6.83 -2.84
CA SER A 58 18.26 7.89 -3.66
C SER A 58 19.14 7.32 -4.77
N ALA A 59 19.21 5.99 -4.89
CA ALA A 59 20.19 5.27 -5.70
C ALA A 59 21.66 5.65 -5.38
N GLY A 60 21.95 6.02 -4.12
CA GLY A 60 23.27 6.40 -3.64
C GLY A 60 23.61 7.89 -3.76
N TYR A 61 22.66 8.74 -4.15
CA TYR A 61 22.85 10.19 -4.33
C TYR A 61 22.25 11.05 -3.21
N LYS A 62 22.21 10.52 -2.00
CA LYS A 62 21.78 11.26 -0.79
C LYS A 62 22.64 12.49 -0.53
N ASP A 63 23.96 12.31 -0.57
CA ASP A 63 24.94 13.31 -0.10
C ASP A 63 25.76 13.93 -1.25
N THR A 64 25.55 13.48 -2.49
CA THR A 64 26.33 13.90 -3.66
C THR A 64 25.44 14.31 -4.80
N GLU A 65 25.87 15.32 -5.55
CA GLU A 65 25.19 15.74 -6.77
C GLU A 65 25.25 14.62 -7.81
N PRO A 66 24.11 14.18 -8.36
CA PRO A 66 24.13 13.21 -9.44
C PRO A 66 24.76 13.81 -10.70
N PRO A 67 25.55 13.03 -11.46
CA PRO A 67 25.90 13.39 -12.83
C PRO A 67 24.65 13.68 -13.67
N TYR A 68 24.84 14.38 -14.78
CA TYR A 68 23.76 14.55 -15.76
C TYR A 68 23.28 13.20 -16.26
N TRP A 69 21.95 13.04 -16.28
CA TRP A 69 21.29 11.81 -16.72
C TRP A 69 21.67 10.60 -15.86
N THR A 70 21.51 10.76 -14.55
CA THR A 70 21.68 9.65 -13.61
C THR A 70 20.39 8.83 -13.54
N TYR A 71 20.54 7.52 -13.71
CA TYR A 71 19.45 6.55 -13.61
C TYR A 71 19.70 5.60 -12.44
N GLY A 72 18.67 5.32 -11.66
CA GLY A 72 18.76 4.41 -10.53
C GLY A 72 17.41 4.12 -9.89
N GLN A 73 17.32 3.01 -9.15
CA GLN A 73 16.08 2.62 -8.49
C GLN A 73 15.75 3.60 -7.36
N ILE A 74 14.83 4.52 -7.63
CA ILE A 74 14.45 5.62 -6.71
C ILE A 74 13.00 5.54 -6.28
N GLY A 75 12.71 5.87 -5.03
CA GLY A 75 11.35 5.79 -4.50
C GLY A 75 11.30 5.33 -3.06
N VAL A 76 10.10 4.95 -2.63
CA VAL A 76 9.87 4.50 -1.25
C VAL A 76 10.02 2.99 -1.18
N VAL A 77 10.87 2.52 -0.27
CA VAL A 77 11.21 1.10 -0.14
C VAL A 77 10.59 0.54 1.13
N PHE A 78 9.95 -0.61 0.97
CA PHE A 78 9.31 -1.36 2.05
C PHE A 78 9.87 -2.78 2.11
N LYS A 79 9.69 -3.42 3.26
CA LYS A 79 10.03 -4.82 3.48
C LYS A 79 8.83 -5.57 4.04
N ASN A 80 8.59 -6.77 3.52
CA ASN A 80 7.74 -7.74 4.20
C ASN A 80 8.54 -8.30 5.38
N ALA A 81 8.29 -7.82 6.59
CA ALA A 81 9.00 -8.19 7.81
C ALA A 81 8.58 -9.57 8.36
N GLY A 82 7.43 -10.12 7.92
CA GLY A 82 6.90 -11.38 8.42
C GLY A 82 5.43 -11.61 8.09
N GLY A 83 4.88 -12.73 8.56
CA GLY A 83 3.49 -13.11 8.28
C GLY A 83 3.36 -13.88 6.97
N GLY A 84 2.39 -13.50 6.13
CA GLY A 84 2.17 -14.09 4.81
C GLY A 84 2.88 -13.35 3.68
N SER A 85 2.70 -13.84 2.45
CA SER A 85 3.16 -13.15 1.25
C SER A 85 2.28 -11.95 0.92
N LEU A 86 2.85 -10.96 0.22
CA LEU A 86 2.17 -9.75 -0.22
C LEU A 86 2.09 -9.74 -1.74
N ASP A 87 0.92 -9.46 -2.29
CA ASP A 87 0.78 -9.26 -3.73
C ASP A 87 0.73 -7.75 -4.01
N LEU A 88 1.77 -7.23 -4.68
CA LEU A 88 1.92 -5.81 -5.01
C LEU A 88 0.70 -5.26 -5.77
N ARG A 89 0.00 -6.10 -6.55
CA ARG A 89 -1.20 -5.70 -7.31
C ARG A 89 -2.37 -5.28 -6.44
N ASN A 90 -2.36 -5.68 -5.17
CA ASN A 90 -3.37 -5.32 -4.19
C ASN A 90 -2.94 -4.11 -3.34
N LEU A 91 -1.85 -3.42 -3.65
CA LEU A 91 -1.35 -2.32 -2.84
C LEU A 91 -1.78 -0.94 -3.36
N ASN A 92 -1.96 -0.04 -2.39
CA ASN A 92 -2.20 1.37 -2.58
C ASN A 92 -1.26 2.16 -1.65
N LEU A 93 -0.39 2.98 -2.25
CA LEU A 93 0.41 3.97 -1.54
C LEU A 93 -0.26 5.34 -1.67
N TRP A 94 -0.62 5.93 -0.55
CA TRP A 94 -0.88 7.35 -0.46
C TRP A 94 0.35 8.06 0.11
N VAL A 95 0.71 9.20 -0.47
CA VAL A 95 1.74 10.09 0.05
C VAL A 95 1.28 11.53 -0.09
N GLY A 96 1.52 12.35 0.91
CA GLY A 96 1.12 13.75 0.92
C GLY A 96 2.02 14.60 1.79
N GLY A 97 2.31 15.82 1.33
CA GLY A 97 3.18 16.74 2.05
C GLY A 97 3.38 18.04 1.28
N ILE A 98 4.38 18.81 1.69
CA ILE A 98 4.83 19.99 0.97
C ILE A 98 6.04 19.58 0.12
N GLY A 99 6.11 20.03 -1.13
CA GLY A 99 7.26 19.86 -2.00
C GLY A 99 7.60 21.17 -2.70
N SER A 100 8.83 21.66 -2.53
CA SER A 100 9.28 22.93 -3.16
C SER A 100 8.34 24.12 -2.90
N GLY A 101 7.72 24.21 -1.71
CA GLY A 101 6.81 25.29 -1.33
C GLY A 101 5.37 25.16 -1.83
N SER A 102 4.97 24.03 -2.42
CA SER A 102 3.59 23.73 -2.82
C SER A 102 3.12 22.41 -2.22
N SER A 103 1.84 22.29 -1.86
CA SER A 103 1.26 21.02 -1.41
C SER A 103 1.25 20.01 -2.55
N GLY A 104 1.83 18.83 -2.32
CA GLY A 104 1.81 17.70 -3.23
C GLY A 104 1.18 16.49 -2.56
N ALA A 105 0.36 15.76 -3.31
CA ALA A 105 -0.13 14.46 -2.88
C ALA A 105 -0.22 13.53 -4.08
N ALA A 106 0.04 12.25 -3.85
CA ALA A 106 -0.07 11.20 -4.84
C ALA A 106 -0.74 9.97 -4.23
N THR A 107 -1.54 9.29 -5.04
CA THR A 107 -2.08 7.97 -4.75
C THR A 107 -1.64 7.05 -5.87
N LEU A 108 -0.93 5.98 -5.52
CA LEU A 108 -0.21 5.12 -6.44
C LEU A 108 -0.56 3.65 -6.17
N THR A 109 -0.83 2.92 -7.23
CA THR A 109 -1.06 1.48 -7.19
C THR A 109 -0.15 0.78 -8.19
N TYR A 110 -0.15 -0.54 -8.19
CA TYR A 110 0.67 -1.34 -9.09
C TYR A 110 0.53 -0.97 -10.58
N ASN A 111 -0.70 -0.68 -11.02
CA ASN A 111 -1.01 -0.41 -12.43
C ASN A 111 -0.68 1.02 -12.88
N ASP A 112 -0.13 1.87 -12.00
CA ASP A 112 0.16 3.27 -12.31
C ASP A 112 1.56 3.42 -12.88
N ALA A 113 1.72 3.06 -14.14
CA ALA A 113 3.01 3.15 -14.84
C ALA A 113 3.74 4.48 -14.55
N VAL A 114 5.05 4.38 -14.37
CA VAL A 114 5.93 5.54 -14.25
C VAL A 114 5.89 6.38 -15.53
N ASP A 115 6.08 7.68 -15.38
CA ASP A 115 6.09 8.60 -16.51
C ASP A 115 7.33 8.39 -17.40
N PRO A 116 7.15 8.05 -18.69
CA PRO A 116 8.26 7.72 -19.57
C PRO A 116 9.27 8.86 -19.73
N ARG A 117 8.89 10.12 -19.49
CA ARG A 117 9.82 11.26 -19.55
C ARG A 117 10.97 11.19 -18.54
N TYR A 118 10.86 10.31 -17.54
CA TYR A 118 11.85 10.11 -16.49
C TYR A 118 12.44 8.70 -16.49
N VAL A 119 12.23 7.92 -17.54
CA VAL A 119 12.78 6.56 -17.66
C VAL A 119 13.93 6.55 -18.66
N GLU A 120 15.03 5.90 -18.32
CA GLU A 120 16.17 5.63 -19.22
C GLU A 120 15.70 5.04 -20.56
N ASP A 121 16.25 5.54 -21.67
CA ASP A 121 16.00 5.05 -23.02
C ASP A 121 14.51 4.99 -23.46
N SER A 122 13.63 5.76 -22.81
CA SER A 122 12.19 5.79 -23.17
C SER A 122 11.89 6.46 -24.52
N GLY A 123 12.82 7.26 -25.03
CA GLY A 123 12.61 8.14 -26.19
C GLY A 123 11.75 9.39 -25.91
N GLU A 124 11.23 9.55 -24.68
CA GLU A 124 10.38 10.68 -24.27
C GLU A 124 11.07 11.61 -23.27
N GLN A 125 12.34 11.36 -22.97
CA GLN A 125 13.10 12.13 -21.99
C GLN A 125 13.18 13.61 -22.36
N THR A 126 12.95 14.47 -21.37
CA THR A 126 13.03 15.93 -21.53
C THR A 126 14.10 16.51 -20.61
N GLY A 127 14.67 17.66 -20.97
CA GLY A 127 15.80 18.27 -20.26
C GLY A 127 15.56 18.61 -18.77
N ALA A 128 14.33 18.47 -18.27
CA ALA A 128 14.03 18.57 -16.85
C ALA A 128 14.71 17.47 -16.02
N GLY A 129 14.92 16.26 -16.56
CA GLY A 129 15.59 15.15 -15.87
C GLY A 129 17.09 15.37 -15.61
N ARG A 130 17.70 16.43 -16.17
CA ARG A 130 19.15 16.65 -16.13
C ARG A 130 19.73 16.83 -14.72
N TRP A 131 18.93 17.33 -13.77
CA TRP A 131 19.37 17.68 -12.41
C TRP A 131 18.83 16.74 -11.34
N PHE A 132 18.30 15.59 -11.77
CA PHE A 132 17.67 14.64 -10.88
C PHE A 132 18.27 13.25 -11.10
N VAL A 133 18.16 12.42 -10.07
CA VAL A 133 18.18 10.98 -10.30
C VAL A 133 16.81 10.61 -10.87
N THR A 134 16.82 9.84 -11.94
CA THR A 134 15.62 9.37 -12.66
C THR A 134 15.62 7.85 -12.76
N LEU A 135 14.61 7.26 -13.39
CA LEU A 135 14.37 5.83 -13.34
C LEU A 135 15.19 5.06 -14.38
N PRO A 136 15.67 3.85 -14.04
CA PRO A 136 16.37 2.99 -14.98
C PRO A 136 15.36 2.33 -15.92
N LYS A 137 15.85 1.80 -17.05
CA LYS A 137 14.98 1.20 -18.08
C LYS A 137 14.15 0.02 -17.56
N GLU A 138 14.63 -0.69 -16.53
CA GLU A 138 13.93 -1.81 -15.90
C GLU A 138 12.64 -1.38 -15.19
N ALA A 139 12.51 -0.11 -14.81
CA ALA A 139 11.30 0.45 -14.22
C ALA A 139 10.22 0.77 -15.26
N ALA A 140 10.52 0.70 -16.57
CA ALA A 140 9.57 1.04 -17.63
C ALA A 140 8.24 0.27 -17.47
N GLY A 141 7.14 1.02 -17.46
CA GLY A 141 5.79 0.46 -17.31
C GLY A 141 5.45 -0.06 -15.91
N SER A 142 6.35 0.01 -14.93
CA SER A 142 6.18 -0.58 -13.60
C SER A 142 6.19 0.50 -12.51
N ARG A 143 5.16 0.53 -11.65
CA ARG A 143 5.17 1.39 -10.45
C ARG A 143 5.85 0.74 -9.26
N MET A 144 5.66 -0.57 -9.13
CA MET A 144 6.11 -1.35 -7.98
C MET A 144 6.85 -2.58 -8.48
N GLN A 145 8.01 -2.85 -7.89
CA GLN A 145 8.86 -3.99 -8.24
C GLN A 145 9.57 -4.52 -7.00
N ARG A 146 10.07 -5.76 -7.06
CA ARG A 146 11.04 -6.23 -6.05
C ARG A 146 12.25 -5.30 -6.01
N PHE A 147 12.88 -5.21 -4.85
CA PHE A 147 14.02 -4.33 -4.62
C PHE A 147 15.19 -5.09 -3.99
N GLY A 148 16.36 -5.02 -4.64
CA GLY A 148 17.56 -5.72 -4.21
C GLY A 148 18.60 -5.79 -5.31
N SER A 149 19.86 -6.00 -4.93
CA SER A 149 20.94 -6.21 -5.89
C SER A 149 20.90 -7.63 -6.46
N GLY A 150 21.29 -7.76 -7.73
CA GLY A 150 21.45 -9.07 -8.39
C GLY A 150 20.15 -9.74 -8.86
N LEU A 151 19.02 -9.04 -8.78
CA LEU A 151 17.75 -9.51 -9.33
C LEU A 151 17.77 -9.44 -10.86
N THR A 152 17.26 -10.49 -11.49
CA THR A 152 16.93 -10.50 -12.92
C THR A 152 15.69 -9.65 -13.21
N LEU A 153 15.47 -9.30 -14.48
CA LEU A 153 14.27 -8.54 -14.88
C LEU A 153 12.97 -9.30 -14.57
N GLU A 154 12.98 -10.62 -14.72
CA GLU A 154 11.84 -11.48 -14.39
C GLU A 154 11.54 -11.44 -12.88
N GLU A 155 12.56 -11.51 -12.04
CA GLU A 155 12.41 -11.42 -10.58
C GLU A 155 11.97 -10.02 -10.13
N LEU A 156 12.44 -8.94 -10.78
CA LEU A 156 11.99 -7.58 -10.51
C LEU A 156 10.49 -7.41 -10.76
N GLN A 157 9.96 -8.06 -11.80
CA GLN A 157 8.58 -7.96 -12.24
C GLN A 157 7.62 -8.89 -11.50
N ASP A 158 8.12 -9.85 -10.72
CA ASP A 158 7.28 -10.72 -9.89
C ASP A 158 6.54 -9.89 -8.82
N PRO A 159 5.18 -9.85 -8.87
CA PRO A 159 4.41 -9.05 -7.93
C PRO A 159 4.28 -9.69 -6.55
N ILE A 160 4.77 -10.91 -6.33
CA ILE A 160 4.65 -11.59 -5.03
C ILE A 160 5.89 -11.29 -4.18
N ILE A 161 5.69 -10.77 -2.98
CA ILE A 161 6.75 -10.45 -2.01
C ILE A 161 6.64 -11.41 -0.83
N GLU A 162 7.62 -12.27 -0.69
CA GLU A 162 7.72 -13.22 0.41
C GLU A 162 8.29 -12.55 1.68
N PRO A 163 8.05 -13.14 2.88
CA PRO A 163 8.65 -12.67 4.10
C PRO A 163 10.18 -12.54 4.01
N GLY A 164 10.70 -11.38 4.40
CA GLY A 164 12.11 -11.01 4.32
C GLY A 164 12.47 -10.17 3.09
N GLU A 165 11.67 -10.23 2.03
CA GLU A 165 11.91 -9.53 0.77
C GLU A 165 11.53 -8.05 0.83
N ARG A 166 12.14 -7.27 -0.07
CA ARG A 166 11.91 -5.83 -0.20
C ARG A 166 11.28 -5.53 -1.54
N PHE A 167 10.53 -4.44 -1.57
CA PHE A 167 9.97 -3.89 -2.80
C PHE A 167 10.06 -2.37 -2.78
N ILE A 168 10.11 -1.80 -3.97
CA ILE A 168 10.15 -0.36 -4.18
C ILE A 168 8.85 0.10 -4.84
N ILE A 169 8.37 1.26 -4.42
CA ILE A 169 7.33 2.01 -5.11
C ILE A 169 8.01 3.22 -5.73
N TYR A 170 8.14 3.21 -7.05
CA TYR A 170 8.93 4.18 -7.80
C TYR A 170 8.32 5.59 -7.73
N CYS A 171 9.21 6.57 -7.63
CA CYS A 171 8.93 7.97 -7.95
C CYS A 171 9.58 8.31 -9.29
N GLU A 172 9.11 9.33 -9.98
CA GLU A 172 9.62 9.74 -11.28
C GLU A 172 11.04 10.30 -11.16
N PHE A 173 11.30 11.07 -10.11
CA PHE A 173 12.62 11.64 -9.88
C PHE A 173 12.89 11.85 -8.39
N TYR A 174 14.16 11.85 -8.05
CA TYR A 174 14.67 12.21 -6.74
C TYR A 174 15.59 13.43 -6.88
N TYR A 175 15.37 14.42 -6.02
CA TYR A 175 16.28 15.54 -5.83
C TYR A 175 16.84 15.48 -4.43
N LYS A 176 18.17 15.54 -4.31
CA LYS A 176 18.85 15.45 -3.00
C LYS A 176 18.59 16.64 -2.08
N GLY A 177 18.09 17.75 -2.62
CA GLY A 177 18.04 19.01 -1.91
C GLY A 177 19.34 19.80 -2.01
N ASP A 178 19.29 21.04 -1.58
CA ASP A 178 20.46 21.90 -1.49
C ASP A 178 20.40 22.64 -0.15
N SER A 179 21.40 22.35 0.69
CA SER A 179 21.54 22.91 2.03
C SER A 179 21.75 24.43 2.01
N SER A 180 22.17 25.00 0.88
CA SER A 180 22.35 26.45 0.73
C SER A 180 21.05 27.21 0.45
N SER A 181 19.97 26.51 0.07
CA SER A 181 18.72 27.13 -0.42
C SER A 181 17.45 26.71 0.35
N ASN A 182 17.57 26.10 1.54
CA ASN A 182 16.45 25.50 2.30
C ASN A 182 15.63 24.47 1.49
N TYR A 183 16.22 23.89 0.45
CA TYR A 183 15.60 22.82 -0.31
C TYR A 183 15.94 21.50 0.35
N PHE A 184 14.96 20.91 1.03
CA PHE A 184 15.03 19.54 1.50
C PHE A 184 15.07 18.55 0.32
N PRO A 185 15.56 17.32 0.53
CA PRO A 185 15.38 16.26 -0.46
C PRO A 185 13.88 16.09 -0.78
N TYR A 186 13.53 15.79 -2.02
CA TYR A 186 12.13 15.56 -2.38
C TYR A 186 11.97 14.50 -3.47
N LEU A 187 10.80 13.87 -3.46
CA LEU A 187 10.34 12.91 -4.45
C LEU A 187 9.34 13.57 -5.37
N GLY A 188 9.53 13.37 -6.67
CA GLY A 188 8.58 13.74 -7.70
C GLY A 188 7.66 12.58 -8.04
N PHE A 189 6.35 12.80 -7.94
CA PHE A 189 5.35 11.83 -8.34
C PHE A 189 4.54 12.35 -9.53
N SER A 190 4.25 11.46 -10.48
CA SER A 190 3.34 11.66 -11.61
C SER A 190 2.36 10.48 -11.64
N ASN A 191 1.07 10.76 -11.75
CA ASN A 191 0.06 9.72 -12.00
C ASN A 191 -0.83 10.14 -13.17
N PRO A 192 -0.75 9.47 -14.33
CA PRO A 192 -1.53 9.81 -15.52
C PRO A 192 -3.00 9.32 -15.50
N ARG A 193 -3.56 8.88 -14.36
CA ARG A 193 -4.96 8.42 -14.28
C ARG A 193 -5.99 9.51 -14.64
N GLY A 194 -6.61 9.37 -15.81
CA GLY A 194 -7.77 10.17 -16.22
C GLY A 194 -7.44 11.61 -16.63
N SER A 195 -8.44 12.51 -16.60
CA SER A 195 -8.29 13.94 -16.96
C SER A 195 -7.79 14.83 -15.81
N GLY A 196 -7.45 14.25 -14.66
CA GLY A 196 -6.95 14.95 -13.48
C GLY A 196 -5.47 14.65 -13.27
N TRP A 197 -4.63 15.65 -13.55
CA TRP A 197 -3.17 15.55 -13.36
C TRP A 197 -2.84 15.64 -11.86
N SER A 198 -2.43 14.54 -11.20
CA SER A 198 -1.78 14.61 -9.88
C SER A 198 -0.27 14.43 -10.04
N SER A 199 0.43 15.46 -10.51
CA SER A 199 1.86 15.55 -10.22
C SER A 199 2.06 16.28 -8.91
N GLY A 200 2.78 15.67 -7.99
CA GLY A 200 3.08 16.25 -6.69
C GLY A 200 4.54 16.07 -6.36
N ARG A 201 5.14 17.06 -5.72
CA ARG A 201 6.42 16.89 -5.03
C ARG A 201 6.14 16.73 -3.55
N VAL A 202 6.88 15.87 -2.89
CA VAL A 202 6.83 15.74 -1.43
C VAL A 202 8.25 15.75 -0.89
N ASN A 203 8.50 16.59 0.10
CA ASN A 203 9.78 16.65 0.78
C ASN A 203 10.01 15.37 1.60
N VAL A 204 11.28 15.06 1.84
CA VAL A 204 11.74 14.02 2.75
C VAL A 204 12.43 14.72 3.91
N ASP A 205 11.62 15.41 4.71
CA ASP A 205 11.99 16.33 5.81
C ASP A 205 11.23 16.05 7.12
N GLY A 206 10.49 14.94 7.18
CA GLY A 206 9.59 14.59 8.28
C GLY A 206 8.21 15.24 8.21
N GLY A 207 8.01 16.19 7.29
CA GLY A 207 6.71 16.84 7.09
C GLY A 207 5.74 16.06 6.20
N SER A 208 6.27 15.22 5.30
CA SER A 208 5.46 14.42 4.38
C SER A 208 5.03 13.10 5.00
N LYS A 209 3.73 12.80 4.93
CA LYS A 209 3.13 11.57 5.45
C LYS A 209 2.94 10.55 4.32
N TYR A 210 3.09 9.27 4.64
CA TYR A 210 2.71 8.16 3.76
C TYR A 210 1.77 7.18 4.47
N ALA A 211 1.01 6.42 3.68
CA ALA A 211 0.24 5.26 4.10
C ALA A 211 0.24 4.20 2.99
N LEU A 212 0.71 3.00 3.30
CA LEU A 212 0.63 1.82 2.47
C LEU A 212 -0.52 0.94 2.95
N SER A 213 -1.42 0.61 2.05
CA SER A 213 -2.66 -0.09 2.37
C SER A 213 -3.01 -1.13 1.32
N ASP A 214 -3.84 -2.09 1.71
CA ASP A 214 -4.52 -3.00 0.82
C ASP A 214 -5.63 -2.25 0.06
N LEU A 215 -5.57 -2.29 -1.27
CA LEU A 215 -6.48 -1.60 -2.18
C LEU A 215 -7.93 -2.08 -2.05
N LYS A 216 -8.15 -3.36 -1.72
CA LYS A 216 -9.50 -3.96 -1.69
C LYS A 216 -10.17 -3.79 -0.33
N THR A 217 -9.39 -3.91 0.74
CA THR A 217 -9.91 -3.96 2.12
C THR A 217 -9.67 -2.67 2.89
N GLY A 218 -8.73 -1.84 2.47
CA GLY A 218 -8.30 -0.63 3.17
C GLY A 218 -7.43 -0.89 4.39
N VAL A 219 -7.05 -2.15 4.67
CA VAL A 219 -6.12 -2.48 5.76
C VAL A 219 -4.80 -1.76 5.54
N VAL A 220 -4.38 -0.96 6.53
CA VAL A 220 -3.10 -0.25 6.49
C VAL A 220 -2.00 -1.21 6.94
N TYR A 221 -1.05 -1.48 6.05
CA TYR A 221 0.12 -2.30 6.38
C TYR A 221 1.23 -1.47 7.03
N SER A 222 1.40 -0.21 6.62
CA SER A 222 2.44 0.69 7.14
C SER A 222 2.02 2.14 6.95
N GLU A 223 2.25 3.00 7.93
CA GLU A 223 2.09 4.45 7.81
C GLU A 223 3.14 5.19 8.64
N GLY A 224 3.44 6.42 8.26
CA GLY A 224 4.42 7.24 8.97
C GLY A 224 4.83 8.48 8.19
N TYR A 225 6.00 8.99 8.50
CA TYR A 225 6.57 10.18 7.88
C TYR A 225 7.83 9.83 7.07
N LEU A 226 8.07 10.59 6.01
CA LEU A 226 9.27 10.49 5.19
C LEU A 226 10.36 11.38 5.78
N GLU A 227 11.23 10.78 6.58
CA GLU A 227 12.31 11.45 7.29
C GLU A 227 13.62 11.45 6.47
N GLN A 228 14.43 12.49 6.64
CA GLN A 228 15.70 12.64 5.92
C GLN A 228 16.72 11.55 6.29
N GLU A 229 16.71 11.09 7.55
CA GLU A 229 17.53 9.98 8.04
C GLU A 229 17.24 8.66 7.33
N HIS A 230 16.02 8.49 6.79
CA HIS A 230 15.61 7.27 6.10
C HIS A 230 16.02 7.25 4.61
N VAL A 231 16.64 8.32 4.10
CA VAL A 231 17.20 8.31 2.75
C VAL A 231 18.49 7.49 2.74
N PHE A 232 18.66 6.64 1.74
CA PHE A 232 19.88 5.85 1.52
C PHE A 232 20.26 5.77 0.04
#